data_AF-A0A820SIV5-F1
#
_entry.id   AF-A0A820SIV5-F1
#
_cell.length_a   1.000
_cell.length_b   1.000
_cell.length_c   1.000
_cell.angle_alpha   90.00
_cell.angle_beta   90.00
_cell.angle_gamma   90.00
#
_symmetry.space_group_name_H-M   'P 1'
#
loop_
_entity.id
_entity.type
_entity.pdbx_description
1 polymer ?
#
loop_
_entity_poly.entity_id
_entity_poly.type
_entity_poly.pdbx_seq_one_letter_code
_entity_poly.pdbx_strand_id
1 'polypeptide(L)'
;PKQPQTIANIRKFLDAVVDDKIVLVASRQLLTDLCTSYLNHLPSEQAKEVALYALERIAARAISFEDQVGHYRNFLADIYEREENWREAAKILCGAPLESAQKPLSPD
;
A
#
# COMPACT_ATOMS: atom_id res chain seq x y z
N PRO A 1 -4.30 23.07 5.99
CA PRO A 1 -4.46 22.09 7.09
C PRO A 1 -5.77 21.26 6.94
N LYS A 2 -5.72 20.19 6.12
CA LYS A 2 -6.74 19.12 6.01
C LYS A 2 -6.12 17.71 5.87
N GLN A 3 -4.79 17.61 5.83
CA GLN A 3 -4.03 16.41 5.46
C GLN A 3 -4.24 15.16 6.35
N PRO A 4 -4.30 15.25 7.70
CA PRO A 4 -4.44 14.03 8.52
C PRO A 4 -5.81 13.34 8.35
N GLN A 5 -6.86 14.11 8.04
CA GLN A 5 -8.19 13.54 7.81
C GLN A 5 -8.25 12.74 6.51
N THR A 6 -7.49 13.15 5.49
CA THR A 6 -7.46 12.50 4.17
C THR A 6 -6.88 11.10 4.26
N ILE A 7 -5.75 10.91 4.95
CA ILE A 7 -5.13 9.59 5.12
C ILE A 7 -6.02 8.65 5.95
N ALA A 8 -6.63 9.16 7.01
CA ALA A 8 -7.57 8.38 7.82
C ALA A 8 -8.78 7.91 7.00
N ASN A 9 -9.29 8.76 6.11
CA ASN A 9 -10.40 8.38 5.22
C ASN A 9 -9.98 7.35 4.16
N ILE A 10 -8.77 7.46 3.62
CA ILE A 10 -8.24 6.49 2.65
C ILE A 10 -8.04 5.12 3.31
N ARG A 11 -7.56 5.08 4.56
CA ARG A 11 -7.45 3.83 5.32
C ARG A 11 -8.81 3.15 5.50
N LYS A 12 -9.84 3.92 5.90
CA LYS A 12 -11.22 3.42 6.01
C LYS A 12 -11.77 2.91 4.68
N PHE A 13 -11.44 3.61 3.59
CA PHE A 13 -11.81 3.16 2.24
C PHE A 13 -11.12 1.83 1.91
N LEU A 14 -9.82 1.70 2.17
CA LEU A 14 -9.08 0.46 1.96
C LEU A 14 -9.67 -0.70 2.77
N ASP A 15 -9.97 -0.49 4.05
CA ASP A 15 -10.61 -1.49 4.91
C ASP A 15 -11.96 -1.95 4.32
N ALA A 16 -12.78 -1.01 3.83
CA ALA A 16 -14.06 -1.34 3.21
C ALA A 16 -13.88 -2.09 1.88
N VAL A 17 -12.90 -1.71 1.06
CA VAL A 17 -12.68 -2.28 -0.28
C VAL A 17 -12.17 -3.72 -0.23
N VAL A 18 -11.37 -4.06 0.78
CA VAL A 18 -10.85 -5.44 0.95
C VAL A 18 -11.82 -6.37 1.68
N ASP A 19 -12.87 -5.81 2.29
CA ASP A 19 -13.95 -6.56 2.96
C ASP A 19 -14.57 -7.57 1.98
N ASP A 20 -14.79 -8.78 2.46
CA ASP A 20 -15.27 -9.91 1.68
C ASP A 20 -16.71 -9.74 1.18
N LYS A 21 -17.46 -8.78 1.73
CA LYS A 21 -18.81 -8.42 1.28
C LYS A 21 -18.81 -7.68 -0.05
N ILE A 22 -17.69 -7.11 -0.49
CA ILE A 22 -17.59 -6.43 -1.78
C ILE A 22 -17.22 -7.41 -2.89
N VAL A 23 -17.85 -7.27 -4.05
CA VAL A 23 -17.57 -8.10 -5.23
C VAL A 23 -16.13 -7.87 -5.69
N LEU A 24 -15.37 -8.97 -5.83
CA LEU A 24 -13.94 -8.95 -6.12
C LEU A 24 -13.54 -8.05 -7.30
N VAL A 25 -14.31 -8.07 -8.38
CA VAL A 25 -14.03 -7.26 -9.59
C VAL A 25 -14.04 -5.76 -9.28
N ALA A 26 -15.00 -5.31 -8.46
CA ALA A 26 -15.09 -3.91 -8.06
C ALA A 26 -13.93 -3.55 -7.12
N SER A 27 -13.59 -4.42 -6.18
CA SER A 27 -12.44 -4.22 -5.29
C SER A 27 -11.14 -4.08 -6.05
N ARG A 28 -10.88 -4.94 -7.04
CA ARG A 28 -9.69 -4.86 -7.90
C ARG A 28 -9.60 -3.53 -8.62
N GLN A 29 -10.68 -3.08 -9.26
CA GLN A 29 -10.71 -1.82 -9.98
C GLN A 29 -10.44 -0.63 -9.05
N LEU A 30 -11.13 -0.58 -7.91
CA LEU A 30 -10.95 0.50 -6.92
C LEU A 30 -9.53 0.56 -6.36
N LEU A 31 -8.91 -0.59 -6.09
CA LEU A 31 -7.52 -0.67 -5.62
C LEU A 31 -6.53 -0.24 -6.70
N THR A 32 -6.77 -0.61 -7.96
CA THR A 32 -5.95 -0.18 -9.10
C THR A 32 -6.05 1.32 -9.32
N ASP A 33 -7.26 1.89 -9.29
CA ASP A 33 -7.50 3.33 -9.48
C ASP A 33 -6.88 4.15 -8.34
N LEU A 34 -6.98 3.67 -7.10
CA LEU A 34 -6.33 4.28 -5.94
C LEU A 34 -4.81 4.37 -6.18
N CYS A 35 -4.17 3.25 -6.54
CA CYS A 35 -2.73 3.18 -6.75
C CYS A 35 -2.26 4.04 -7.93
N THR A 36 -2.91 3.91 -9.08
CA THR A 36 -2.42 4.50 -10.36
C THR A 36 -2.80 5.96 -10.53
N SER A 37 -3.97 6.36 -10.03
CA SER A 37 -4.50 7.71 -10.25
C SER A 37 -4.34 8.57 -9.00
N TYR A 38 -4.76 8.08 -7.83
CA TYR A 38 -4.87 8.92 -6.65
C TYR A 38 -3.55 9.12 -5.90
N LEU A 39 -2.74 8.05 -5.71
CA LEU A 39 -1.50 8.16 -4.93
C LEU A 39 -0.47 9.09 -5.56
N ASN A 40 -0.46 9.23 -6.89
CA ASN A 40 0.41 10.17 -7.60
C ASN A 40 0.15 11.65 -7.28
N HIS A 41 -1.00 11.98 -6.68
CA HIS A 41 -1.34 13.33 -6.25
C HIS A 41 -1.01 13.61 -4.78
N LEU A 42 -0.53 12.60 -4.04
CA LEU A 42 -0.14 12.74 -2.64
C LEU A 42 1.38 13.01 -2.52
N PRO A 43 1.83 13.69 -1.46
CA PRO A 43 3.25 13.76 -1.12
C PRO A 43 3.84 12.36 -0.91
N SER A 44 5.10 12.15 -1.30
CA SER A 44 5.78 10.82 -1.27
C SER A 44 5.63 10.09 0.06
N GLU A 45 5.80 10.78 1.20
CA GLU A 45 5.63 10.20 2.54
C GLU A 45 4.22 9.64 2.77
N GLN A 46 3.20 10.41 2.39
CA GLN A 46 1.79 10.00 2.53
C GLN A 46 1.43 8.88 1.55
N ALA A 47 1.93 8.97 0.31
CA ALA A 47 1.72 7.95 -0.70
C ALA A 47 2.34 6.61 -0.29
N LYS A 48 3.56 6.63 0.27
CA LYS A 48 4.21 5.44 0.86
C LYS A 48 3.38 4.86 1.99
N GLU A 49 2.95 5.68 2.96
CA GLU A 49 2.16 5.23 4.10
C GLU A 49 0.87 4.52 3.66
N VAL A 50 0.16 5.09 2.67
CA VAL A 50 -1.06 4.49 2.13
C VAL A 50 -0.77 3.21 1.36
N ALA A 51 0.27 3.18 0.53
CA ALA A 51 0.63 1.99 -0.26
C ALA A 51 1.08 0.82 0.62
N LEU A 52 1.87 1.09 1.67
CA LEU A 52 2.24 0.08 2.68
C LEU A 52 1.00 -0.47 3.40
N TYR A 53 0.10 0.42 3.81
CA TYR A 53 -1.16 0.01 4.44
C TYR A 53 -2.04 -0.84 3.51
N ALA A 54 -2.13 -0.47 2.22
CA ALA A 54 -2.86 -1.26 1.23
C ALA A 54 -2.28 -2.67 1.08
N LEU A 55 -0.95 -2.79 1.00
CA LEU A 55 -0.25 -4.10 0.95
C LEU A 55 -0.57 -4.97 2.16
N GLU A 56 -0.58 -4.39 3.37
CA GLU A 56 -0.96 -5.11 4.59
C GLU A 56 -2.41 -5.60 4.57
N ARG A 57 -3.33 -4.81 4.03
CA ARG A 57 -4.75 -5.17 3.94
C ARG A 57 -5.02 -6.26 2.90
N ILE A 58 -4.36 -6.22 1.76
CA ILE A 58 -4.55 -7.21 0.70
C ILE A 58 -3.76 -8.50 0.95
N ALA A 59 -2.78 -8.50 1.86
CA ALA A 59 -1.91 -9.65 2.14
C ALA A 59 -2.69 -10.94 2.46
N ALA A 60 -3.77 -10.86 3.25
CA ALA A 60 -4.61 -12.02 3.59
C ALA A 60 -5.29 -12.68 2.37
N ARG A 61 -5.43 -11.93 1.28
CA ARG A 61 -6.05 -12.36 0.03
C ARG A 61 -5.13 -12.11 -1.16
N ALA A 62 -3.81 -12.20 -0.96
CA ALA A 62 -2.81 -11.83 -1.97
C ALA A 62 -3.03 -12.53 -3.32
N ILE A 63 -3.45 -13.80 -3.31
CA ILE A 63 -3.79 -14.56 -4.54
C ILE A 63 -4.96 -13.91 -5.30
N SER A 64 -5.96 -13.40 -4.59
CA SER A 64 -7.11 -12.71 -5.20
C SER A 64 -6.76 -11.31 -5.72
N PHE A 65 -5.63 -10.75 -5.31
CA PHE A 65 -5.21 -9.37 -5.60
C PHE A 65 -3.79 -9.31 -6.17
N GLU A 66 -3.34 -10.35 -6.86
CA GLU A 66 -1.95 -10.48 -7.33
C GLU A 66 -1.50 -9.28 -8.17
N ASP A 67 -2.34 -8.87 -9.14
CA ASP A 67 -2.07 -7.69 -9.97
C ASP A 67 -1.95 -6.41 -9.12
N GLN A 68 -2.85 -6.23 -8.14
CA GLN A 68 -2.83 -5.07 -7.26
C GLN A 68 -1.57 -5.08 -6.39
N VAL A 69 -1.18 -6.23 -5.81
CA VAL A 69 0.08 -6.37 -5.07
C VAL A 69 1.26 -5.93 -5.93
N GLY A 70 1.29 -6.36 -7.20
CA GLY A 70 2.30 -5.92 -8.18
C GLY A 70 2.29 -4.40 -8.38
N HIS A 71 1.13 -3.78 -8.58
CA HIS A 71 1.02 -2.32 -8.75
C HIS A 71 1.54 -1.55 -7.52
N TYR A 72 1.12 -1.93 -6.32
CA TYR A 72 1.55 -1.26 -5.08
C TYR A 72 3.05 -1.45 -4.80
N ARG A 73 3.62 -2.63 -5.08
CA ARG A 73 5.06 -2.87 -4.94
C ARG A 73 5.86 -2.02 -5.94
N ASN A 74 5.49 -2.01 -7.22
CA ASN A 74 6.17 -1.16 -8.21
C ASN A 74 6.09 0.32 -7.82
N PHE A 75 4.91 0.79 -7.40
CA PHE A 75 4.73 2.16 -6.95
C PHE A 75 5.64 2.52 -5.75
N LEU A 76 5.75 1.64 -4.76
CA LEU A 76 6.65 1.86 -3.62
C LEU A 76 8.12 1.84 -4.03
N ALA A 77 8.51 0.93 -4.93
CA ALA A 77 9.86 0.86 -5.45
C ALA A 77 10.25 2.16 -6.18
N ASP A 78 9.36 2.71 -7.01
CA ASP A 78 9.58 3.98 -7.70
C ASP A 78 9.78 5.14 -6.72
N ILE A 79 9.05 5.17 -5.59
CA ILE A 79 9.26 6.21 -4.57
C ILE A 79 10.62 6.03 -3.89
N TYR A 80 10.96 4.82 -3.44
CA TYR A 80 12.25 4.55 -2.81
C TYR A 80 13.42 4.83 -3.76
N GLU A 81 13.26 4.56 -5.06
CA GLU A 81 14.24 4.89 -6.09
C GLU A 81 14.48 6.40 -6.18
N ARG A 82 13.41 7.21 -6.23
CA ARG A 82 13.49 8.68 -6.26
C ARG A 82 14.11 9.28 -5.00
N GLU A 83 14.00 8.57 -3.88
CA GLU A 83 14.62 8.92 -2.60
C GLU A 83 16.05 8.36 -2.44
N GLU A 84 16.62 7.80 -3.52
CA GLU A 84 17.95 7.18 -3.55
C GLU A 84 18.11 6.01 -2.56
N ASN A 85 17.00 5.41 -2.14
CA ASN A 85 16.95 4.25 -1.26
C ASN A 85 16.86 2.94 -2.05
N TRP A 86 17.91 2.68 -2.84
CA TRP A 86 17.99 1.55 -3.78
C TRP A 86 17.81 0.18 -3.12
N ARG A 87 18.26 0.05 -1.86
CA ARG A 87 18.15 -1.21 -1.11
C ARG A 87 16.69 -1.53 -0.80
N GLU A 88 15.93 -0.54 -0.32
CA GLU A 88 14.51 -0.75 0.00
C GLU A 88 13.67 -0.94 -1.27
N ALA A 89 13.98 -0.22 -2.35
CA ALA A 89 13.35 -0.43 -3.65
C ALA A 89 13.53 -1.89 -4.14
N ALA A 90 14.76 -2.42 -4.06
CA ALA A 90 15.03 -3.81 -4.41
C ALA A 90 14.29 -4.81 -3.51
N LYS A 91 14.27 -4.59 -2.18
CA LYS A 91 13.53 -5.46 -1.24
C LYS A 91 12.04 -5.53 -1.59
N ILE A 92 11.42 -4.39 -1.88
CA ILE A 92 10.00 -4.28 -2.28
C ILE A 92 9.72 -5.13 -3.53
N LEU A 93 10.56 -5.02 -4.56
CA LEU A 93 10.38 -5.74 -5.83
C LEU A 93 10.64 -7.24 -5.69
N CYS A 94 11.61 -7.64 -4.85
CA CYS A 94 11.96 -9.05 -4.64
C CYS A 94 10.90 -9.85 -3.87
N GLY A 95 9.75 -9.28 -3.53
CA GLY A 95 8.74 -10.04 -2.81
C GLY A 95 9.00 -10.13 -1.30
N ALA A 96 10.17 -9.65 -0.82
CA ALA A 96 10.61 -9.84 0.56
C ALA A 96 9.54 -9.33 1.54
N PRO A 97 9.35 -10.00 2.69
CA PRO A 97 8.52 -9.46 3.74
C PRO A 97 9.11 -8.09 4.05
N LEU A 98 8.30 -7.06 3.82
CA LEU A 98 8.61 -5.74 4.33
C LEU A 98 8.93 -5.96 5.80
N GLU A 99 10.07 -5.43 6.27
CA GLU A 99 10.27 -5.25 7.70
C GLU A 99 9.12 -4.35 8.12
N SER A 100 7.99 -4.97 8.48
CA SER A 100 6.81 -4.23 8.84
C SER A 100 7.29 -3.35 9.98
N ALA A 101 6.79 -2.12 10.03
CA ALA A 101 6.96 -1.25 11.17
C ALA A 101 6.26 -1.81 12.44
N GLN A 102 6.18 -3.14 12.61
CA GLN A 102 6.15 -3.80 13.90
C GLN A 102 7.45 -3.46 14.61
N LYS A 103 7.41 -2.30 15.27
CA LYS A 103 8.06 -2.01 16.54
C LYS A 103 8.49 -3.33 17.21
N PRO A 104 9.78 -3.55 17.55
CA PRO A 104 10.11 -4.67 18.41
C PRO A 104 9.25 -4.51 19.67
N LEU A 105 8.37 -5.49 19.92
CA LEU A 105 7.79 -5.68 21.24
C LEU A 105 8.97 -5.69 22.20
N SER A 106 8.96 -4.74 23.13
CA SER A 106 9.98 -4.60 24.16
C SER A 106 10.22 -5.95 24.83
N PRO A 107 11.48 -6.35 25.08
CA PRO A 107 11.73 -7.51 25.92
C PRO A 107 11.26 -7.18 27.34
N ASP A 108 10.46 -8.07 27.94
CA ASP A 108 10.38 -8.19 29.40
C ASP A 108 11.76 -8.52 29.97
#